data_AF-A0AAF0YER6-F1
#
_entry.id   AF-A0AAF0YER6-F1
#
_cell.length_a   1.000
_cell.length_b   1.000
_cell.length_c   1.000
_cell.angle_alpha   90.00
_cell.angle_beta   90.00
_cell.angle_gamma   90.00
#
_symmetry.space_group_name_H-M   'P 1'
#
loop_
_entity.id
_entity.type
_entity.pdbx_description
1 polymer ?
#
loop_
_entity_poly.entity_id
_entity_poly.type
_entity_poly.pdbx_seq_one_letter_code
_entity_poly.pdbx_strand_id
1 'polypeptide(L)'
;MRMRLSLASSASVIAAAALTTLITLAANTHARPLVNLDPTDAQAPFEASSNSGAGAWWDHHSVVGGAADSLTIWGRLTRDDNYAMLVRVLEFEQDTIALLDDPDAQITLFAPSNDALRGGGLNPSAPSTLPDLAAALSAPGAHVHRARWKNLAHNLLRYHIVPSPAPLSAIARNSTLPTALKPFDGSGAGIARRIHVEHSLVPLRPALRVNWWAKVVSSAPATNGYLHTLDQALVPPSSVFEEMFLVSRYLSTTTTAIQRAGLDLGWEDGEGEPLVTAFAPSNDAWNALPADLHYFLFSRKGNKALKKLLKYHTAPGVLLLSEVVAGAEAEGEVKADGTFKRVVELESGSGEQLQVTLEKARLLPINGAVKTSVKINGVKARLIDVPATNGAWHMIDKVLVPPARGASPRGGWADWQLWLDDWASSA
;
A
#
# COMPACT_ATOMS: atom_id res chain seq x y z
N MET A 1 3.67 11.96 30.24
CA MET A 1 4.28 11.47 28.98
C MET A 1 4.13 12.60 27.97
N ARG A 2 5.22 13.27 27.58
CA ARG A 2 5.16 14.43 26.67
C ARG A 2 4.98 13.92 25.25
N MET A 3 3.79 14.13 24.71
CA MET A 3 3.40 13.88 23.32
C MET A 3 4.29 14.76 22.42
N ARG A 4 5.28 14.18 21.75
CA ARG A 4 5.91 14.83 20.59
C ARG A 4 5.15 14.34 19.37
N LEU A 5 4.14 15.09 18.95
CA LEU A 5 3.64 14.95 17.59
C LEU A 5 4.79 15.35 16.68
N SER A 6 5.45 14.38 16.05
CA SER A 6 6.19 14.65 14.82
C SER A 6 5.18 15.25 13.85
N LEU A 7 5.42 16.49 13.41
CA LEU A 7 4.62 17.09 12.36
C LEU A 7 4.78 16.18 11.15
N ALA A 8 3.70 15.47 10.79
CA ALA A 8 3.66 14.63 9.60
C ALA A 8 4.26 15.42 8.44
N SER A 9 5.25 14.84 7.76
CA SER A 9 5.84 15.50 6.61
C SER A 9 4.72 15.82 5.61
N SER A 10 4.82 16.94 4.90
CA SER A 10 3.77 17.32 3.95
C SER A 10 3.55 16.28 2.85
N ALA A 11 4.53 15.42 2.59
CA ALA A 11 4.38 14.26 1.71
C ALA A 11 3.55 13.14 2.34
N SER A 12 3.68 12.91 3.64
CA SER A 12 2.77 12.05 4.42
C SER A 12 1.35 12.61 4.35
N VAL A 13 1.16 13.94 4.33
CA VAL A 13 -0.16 14.59 4.15
C VAL A 13 -0.73 14.38 2.74
N ILE A 14 0.09 14.45 1.68
CA ILE A 14 -0.36 14.18 0.30
C ILE A 14 -0.72 12.70 0.15
N ALA A 15 0.11 11.78 0.66
CA ALA A 15 -0.17 10.35 0.69
C ALA A 15 -1.47 10.06 1.47
N ALA A 16 -1.66 10.72 2.62
CA ALA A 16 -2.88 10.64 3.41
C ALA A 16 -4.11 11.12 2.65
N ALA A 17 -4.00 12.25 1.94
CA ALA A 17 -5.10 12.82 1.14
C ALA A 17 -5.49 11.91 -0.03
N ALA A 18 -4.51 11.30 -0.70
CA ALA A 18 -4.76 10.34 -1.77
C ALA A 18 -5.42 9.07 -1.23
N LEU A 19 -4.89 8.50 -0.14
CA LEU A 19 -5.46 7.33 0.51
C LEU A 19 -6.88 7.62 1.02
N THR A 20 -7.13 8.81 1.58
CA THR A 20 -8.45 9.27 2.01
C THR A 20 -9.42 9.38 0.82
N THR A 21 -8.98 9.95 -0.30
CA THR A 21 -9.77 10.05 -1.53
C THR A 21 -10.20 8.65 -2.01
N LEU A 22 -9.28 7.69 -2.00
CA LEU A 22 -9.51 6.33 -2.44
C LEU A 22 -10.45 5.55 -1.54
N ILE A 23 -10.30 5.69 -0.23
CA ILE A 23 -11.28 5.10 0.71
C ILE A 23 -12.68 5.70 0.48
N THR A 24 -12.77 6.98 0.06
CA THR A 24 -14.04 7.64 -0.32
C THR A 24 -14.63 7.02 -1.59
N LEU A 25 -13.81 6.80 -2.62
CA LEU A 25 -14.24 6.15 -3.86
C LEU A 25 -14.71 4.72 -3.58
N ALA A 26 -13.97 3.96 -2.78
CA ALA A 26 -14.39 2.64 -2.32
C ALA A 26 -15.72 2.68 -1.54
N ALA A 27 -15.98 3.73 -0.75
CA ALA A 27 -17.27 3.97 -0.07
C ALA A 27 -18.42 4.07 -1.05
N ASN A 28 -18.24 4.93 -2.05
CA ASN A 28 -19.31 5.38 -2.93
C ASN A 28 -19.70 4.33 -3.98
N THR A 29 -18.83 3.36 -4.27
CA THR A 29 -19.17 2.22 -5.15
C THR A 29 -20.23 1.28 -4.55
N HIS A 30 -20.53 1.39 -3.25
CA HIS A 30 -21.58 0.62 -2.58
C HIS A 30 -22.89 1.39 -2.36
N ALA A 31 -22.99 2.66 -2.79
CA ALA A 31 -24.13 3.54 -2.48
C ALA A 31 -25.08 3.84 -3.66
N ARG A 32 -24.93 3.19 -4.82
CA ARG A 32 -25.89 3.37 -5.94
C ARG A 32 -26.77 2.12 -6.10
N PRO A 33 -28.10 2.21 -5.91
CA PRO A 33 -29.00 1.18 -6.41
C PRO A 33 -28.90 1.20 -7.95
N LEU A 34 -28.76 0.01 -8.54
CA LEU A 34 -28.88 -0.17 -9.98
C LEU A 34 -30.28 0.32 -10.38
N VAL A 35 -30.33 1.40 -11.16
CA VAL A 35 -31.56 1.79 -11.85
C VAL A 35 -31.84 0.68 -12.85
N ASN A 36 -33.00 0.02 -12.71
CA ASN A 36 -33.52 -0.92 -13.70
C ASN A 36 -33.60 -0.20 -15.05
N LEU A 37 -32.70 -0.54 -15.97
CA LEU A 37 -32.85 -0.20 -17.37
C LEU A 37 -33.68 -1.32 -18.03
N ASP A 38 -34.74 -0.89 -18.69
CA ASP A 38 -35.75 -1.70 -19.39
C ASP A 38 -35.11 -2.62 -20.45
N PRO A 39 -35.44 -3.93 -20.55
CA PRO A 39 -34.71 -4.87 -21.42
C PRO A 39 -34.99 -4.75 -22.93
N THR A 40 -35.74 -3.75 -23.39
CA THR A 40 -36.23 -3.72 -24.79
C THR A 40 -35.47 -2.80 -25.76
N ASP A 41 -34.53 -1.98 -25.30
CA ASP A 41 -33.80 -1.04 -26.18
C ASP A 41 -32.35 -1.49 -26.43
N ALA A 42 -32.16 -2.60 -27.14
CA ALA A 42 -30.91 -2.89 -27.85
C ALA A 42 -31.08 -4.03 -28.88
N GLN A 43 -31.66 -3.72 -30.05
CA GLN A 43 -31.45 -4.54 -31.24
C GLN A 43 -30.82 -3.71 -32.36
N ALA A 44 -29.52 -3.92 -32.57
CA ALA A 44 -28.87 -3.82 -33.87
C ALA A 44 -27.74 -4.86 -33.90
N PRO A 45 -27.59 -5.67 -34.96
CA PRO A 45 -26.65 -6.78 -34.99
C PRO A 45 -25.24 -6.26 -35.33
N PHE A 46 -24.27 -6.51 -34.46
CA PHE A 46 -22.86 -6.43 -34.84
C PHE A 46 -22.41 -7.83 -35.23
N GLU A 47 -22.12 -8.01 -36.52
CA GLU A 47 -21.54 -9.22 -37.07
C GLU A 47 -20.21 -9.53 -36.38
N ALA A 48 -20.08 -10.78 -35.93
CA ALA A 48 -18.86 -11.30 -35.34
C ALA A 48 -17.79 -11.47 -36.44
N SER A 49 -16.81 -10.57 -36.48
CA SER A 49 -15.52 -10.89 -37.08
C SER A 49 -14.65 -11.56 -36.02
N SER A 50 -14.35 -12.84 -36.24
CA SER A 50 -13.38 -13.61 -35.47
C SER A 50 -11.99 -13.02 -35.70
N ASN A 51 -11.48 -12.26 -34.72
CA ASN A 51 -10.07 -11.91 -34.69
C ASN A 51 -9.50 -12.25 -33.31
N SER A 52 -8.74 -13.34 -33.27
CA SER A 52 -7.96 -13.83 -32.13
C SER A 52 -6.77 -12.90 -31.89
N GLY A 53 -6.98 -11.80 -31.18
CA GLY A 53 -5.92 -10.84 -30.88
C GLY A 53 -6.39 -9.61 -30.08
N ALA A 54 -7.06 -9.80 -28.95
CA ALA A 54 -7.41 -8.71 -28.05
C ALA A 54 -6.42 -8.67 -26.87
N GLY A 55 -5.35 -7.88 -27.03
CA GLY A 55 -4.43 -7.54 -25.94
C GLY A 55 -5.15 -6.85 -24.78
N ALA A 56 -4.58 -6.92 -23.59
CA ALA A 56 -5.10 -6.20 -22.43
C ALA A 56 -4.97 -4.69 -22.66
N TRP A 57 -5.80 -3.84 -22.04
CA TRP A 57 -5.87 -2.42 -22.41
C TRP A 57 -4.50 -1.69 -22.29
N TRP A 58 -3.66 -2.09 -21.32
CA TRP A 58 -2.33 -1.51 -21.15
C TRP A 58 -1.38 -1.87 -22.29
N ASP A 59 -1.67 -2.92 -23.07
CA ASP A 59 -0.93 -3.27 -24.28
C ASP A 59 -1.13 -2.22 -25.39
N HIS A 60 -2.20 -1.41 -25.32
CA HIS A 60 -2.46 -0.28 -26.23
C HIS A 60 -1.95 1.07 -25.72
N HIS A 61 -1.43 1.15 -24.49
CA HIS A 61 -0.90 2.40 -23.89
C HIS A 61 0.58 2.33 -23.55
N SER A 62 1.17 1.14 -23.62
CA SER A 62 2.60 0.98 -23.83
C SER A 62 2.89 0.95 -25.31
N VAL A 63 4.08 1.42 -25.70
CA VAL A 63 4.67 1.35 -27.04
C VAL A 63 4.43 2.61 -27.88
N VAL A 64 5.15 3.69 -27.55
CA VAL A 64 5.95 4.30 -28.64
C VAL A 64 6.93 3.18 -29.01
N GLY A 65 6.66 2.52 -30.14
CA GLY A 65 7.46 1.43 -30.67
C GLY A 65 8.79 1.95 -31.16
N GLY A 66 9.67 2.30 -30.23
CA GLY A 66 11.10 2.23 -30.47
C GLY A 66 11.56 0.83 -30.10
N ALA A 67 12.43 0.24 -30.92
CA ALA A 67 13.31 -0.83 -30.45
C ALA A 67 13.91 -0.44 -29.08
N ALA A 68 14.29 -1.41 -28.26
CA ALA A 68 15.10 -1.10 -27.09
C ALA A 68 16.25 -0.19 -27.56
N ASP A 69 16.25 1.08 -27.14
CA ASP A 69 17.45 1.89 -27.36
C ASP A 69 18.57 1.12 -26.68
N SER A 70 19.74 1.10 -27.32
CA SER A 70 20.96 0.53 -26.77
C SER A 70 21.48 1.28 -25.52
N LEU A 71 20.61 2.03 -24.85
CA LEU A 71 20.89 2.80 -23.67
C LEU A 71 20.33 2.10 -22.44
N THR A 72 21.12 2.13 -21.39
CA THR A 72 20.71 1.83 -20.03
C THR A 72 19.70 2.86 -19.53
N ILE A 73 19.06 2.60 -18.39
CA ILE A 73 18.18 3.55 -17.73
C ILE A 73 18.94 4.86 -17.44
N TRP A 74 20.17 4.79 -16.95
CA TRP A 74 21.02 5.97 -16.74
C TRP A 74 21.29 6.75 -18.04
N GLY A 75 21.62 6.06 -19.13
CA GLY A 75 21.83 6.66 -20.45
C GLY A 75 20.59 7.36 -21.00
N ARG A 76 19.38 6.88 -20.66
CA ARG A 76 18.12 7.56 -20.99
C ARG A 76 17.89 8.82 -20.15
N LEU A 77 18.06 8.72 -18.82
CA LEU A 77 17.84 9.84 -17.90
C LEU A 77 18.72 11.05 -18.23
N THR A 78 19.97 10.82 -18.61
CA THR A 78 20.95 11.89 -18.90
C THR A 78 20.75 12.57 -20.25
N ARG A 79 19.95 11.98 -21.15
CA ARG A 79 19.64 12.56 -22.48
C ARG A 79 18.30 13.27 -22.54
N ASP A 80 17.47 13.14 -21.51
CA ASP A 80 16.13 13.72 -21.46
C ASP A 80 16.09 14.79 -20.37
N ASP A 81 15.99 16.05 -20.80
CA ASP A 81 15.94 17.23 -19.93
C ASP A 81 14.79 17.15 -18.91
N ASN A 82 13.76 16.35 -19.15
CA ASN A 82 12.65 16.11 -18.22
C ASN A 82 13.09 15.43 -16.90
N TYR A 83 14.29 14.87 -16.83
CA TYR A 83 14.84 14.26 -15.62
C TYR A 83 16.02 15.04 -15.00
N ALA A 84 16.33 16.23 -15.50
CA ALA A 84 17.49 17.01 -15.03
C ALA A 84 17.54 17.18 -13.49
N MET A 85 16.40 17.36 -12.83
CA MET A 85 16.33 17.43 -11.36
C MET A 85 16.62 16.08 -10.69
N LEU A 86 16.12 14.97 -11.24
CA LEU A 86 16.39 13.63 -10.74
C LEU A 86 17.86 13.23 -10.94
N VAL A 87 18.43 13.54 -12.11
CA VAL A 87 19.85 13.32 -12.43
C VAL A 87 20.75 14.01 -11.40
N ARG A 88 20.45 15.27 -11.04
CA ARG A 88 21.18 15.98 -9.97
C ARG A 88 21.12 15.27 -8.62
N VAL A 89 20.01 14.61 -8.27
CA VAL A 89 19.93 13.81 -7.04
C VAL A 89 20.76 12.53 -7.18
N LEU A 90 20.66 11.84 -8.31
CA LEU A 90 21.41 10.61 -8.61
C LEU A 90 22.92 10.82 -8.57
N GLU A 91 23.43 11.97 -9.01
CA GLU A 91 24.86 12.32 -8.96
C GLU A 91 25.46 12.30 -7.55
N PHE A 92 24.63 12.37 -6.50
CA PHE A 92 25.06 12.22 -5.11
C PHE A 92 25.22 10.77 -4.68
N GLU A 93 24.71 9.81 -5.45
CA GLU A 93 24.58 8.40 -5.10
C GLU A 93 25.15 7.51 -6.23
N GLN A 94 26.47 7.42 -6.25
CA GLN A 94 27.21 6.69 -7.29
C GLN A 94 26.85 5.21 -7.37
N ASP A 95 26.47 4.58 -6.25
CA ASP A 95 26.09 3.15 -6.22
C ASP A 95 24.77 2.90 -6.97
N THR A 96 23.84 3.85 -6.94
CA THR A 96 22.59 3.80 -7.69
C THR A 96 22.85 4.12 -9.16
N ILE A 97 23.73 5.08 -9.48
CA ILE A 97 24.16 5.28 -10.87
C ILE A 97 24.75 4.00 -11.45
N ALA A 98 25.68 3.36 -10.73
CA ALA A 98 26.29 2.10 -11.15
C ALA A 98 25.23 1.02 -11.43
N LEU A 99 24.20 0.91 -10.60
CA LEU A 99 23.08 -0.01 -10.85
C LEU A 99 22.25 0.40 -12.07
N LEU A 100 21.96 1.69 -12.25
CA LEU A 100 21.15 2.19 -13.38
C LEU A 100 21.88 2.17 -14.71
N ASP A 101 23.22 2.12 -14.69
CA ASP A 101 24.09 2.09 -15.87
C ASP A 101 24.70 0.71 -16.14
N ASP A 102 24.46 -0.28 -15.28
CA ASP A 102 24.80 -1.67 -15.53
C ASP A 102 23.86 -2.24 -16.61
N PRO A 103 24.36 -2.62 -17.81
CA PRO A 103 23.53 -3.14 -18.89
C PRO A 103 22.89 -4.49 -18.56
N ASP A 104 23.47 -5.24 -17.62
CA ASP A 104 22.99 -6.55 -17.20
C ASP A 104 22.01 -6.46 -16.03
N ALA A 105 21.87 -5.28 -15.41
CA ALA A 105 20.86 -5.06 -14.38
C ALA A 105 19.47 -5.39 -14.96
N GLN A 106 18.65 -6.12 -14.21
CA GLN A 106 17.29 -6.48 -14.61
C GLN A 106 16.32 -5.76 -13.68
N ILE A 107 16.08 -4.47 -13.94
CA ILE A 107 15.40 -3.57 -12.99
C ILE A 107 14.29 -2.76 -13.62
N THR A 108 13.50 -2.12 -12.76
CA THR A 108 12.52 -1.11 -13.18
C THR A 108 12.72 0.13 -12.34
N LEU A 109 12.86 1.30 -12.99
CA LEU A 109 12.91 2.58 -12.33
C LEU A 109 11.58 3.32 -12.50
N PHE A 110 10.99 3.73 -11.39
CA PHE A 110 9.92 4.72 -11.35
C PHE A 110 10.54 6.12 -11.21
N ALA A 111 10.73 6.82 -12.33
CA ALA A 111 11.42 8.11 -12.35
C ALA A 111 10.42 9.28 -12.24
N PRO A 112 10.44 10.09 -11.17
CA PRO A 112 9.68 11.33 -11.16
C PRO A 112 10.22 12.31 -12.20
N SER A 113 9.33 12.97 -12.93
CA SER A 113 9.68 14.07 -13.84
C SER A 113 10.15 15.32 -13.09
N ASN A 114 10.70 16.30 -13.81
CA ASN A 114 11.01 17.60 -13.22
C ASN A 114 9.77 18.26 -12.59
N ASP A 115 8.60 18.15 -13.23
CA ASP A 115 7.36 18.71 -12.68
C ASP A 115 6.96 18.01 -11.38
N ALA A 116 7.13 16.68 -11.32
CA ALA A 116 6.92 15.89 -10.11
C ALA A 116 7.83 16.34 -8.95
N LEU A 117 9.06 16.75 -9.25
CA LEU A 117 10.04 17.21 -8.25
C LEU A 117 9.90 18.69 -7.88
N ARG A 118 9.32 19.53 -8.74
CA ARG A 118 9.05 20.96 -8.44
C ARG A 118 7.90 21.13 -7.46
N GLY A 119 6.85 20.33 -7.59
CA GLY A 119 5.59 20.52 -6.86
C GLY A 119 5.59 20.03 -5.40
N GLY A 120 6.66 19.40 -4.91
CA GLY A 120 6.63 18.65 -3.64
C GLY A 120 7.61 19.09 -2.54
N GLY A 121 8.55 20.00 -2.82
CA GLY A 121 9.55 20.44 -1.84
C GLY A 121 8.98 21.48 -0.88
N LEU A 122 8.72 21.10 0.36
CA LEU A 122 8.12 21.99 1.38
C LEU A 122 9.08 22.31 2.52
N ASN A 123 10.20 21.58 2.66
CA ASN A 123 11.21 21.88 3.65
C ASN A 123 12.65 21.56 3.17
N PRO A 124 13.25 22.43 2.33
CA PRO A 124 14.58 22.19 1.78
C PRO A 124 15.71 22.27 2.84
N SER A 125 15.46 22.83 4.03
CA SER A 125 16.48 22.91 5.09
C SER A 125 16.59 21.61 5.91
N ALA A 126 15.57 20.75 5.85
CA ALA A 126 15.54 19.42 6.45
C ALA A 126 14.84 18.44 5.51
N PRO A 127 15.51 18.02 4.42
CA PRO A 127 14.87 17.20 3.39
C PRO A 127 14.45 15.85 3.95
N SER A 128 13.27 15.39 3.55
CA SER A 128 12.72 14.07 3.89
C SER A 128 12.17 13.31 2.67
N THR A 129 12.09 14.00 1.53
CA THR A 129 11.50 13.50 0.27
C THR A 129 12.42 13.78 -0.91
N LEU A 130 12.20 13.12 -2.06
CA LEU A 130 12.97 13.43 -3.27
C LEU A 130 12.79 14.89 -3.73
N PRO A 131 11.58 15.48 -3.74
CA PRO A 131 11.41 16.90 -4.04
C PRO A 131 12.17 17.83 -3.09
N ASP A 132 12.10 17.59 -1.76
CA ASP A 132 12.87 18.40 -0.80
C ASP A 132 14.36 18.30 -1.07
N LEU A 133 14.85 17.08 -1.33
CA LEU A 133 16.26 16.82 -1.60
C LEU A 133 16.70 17.50 -2.90
N ALA A 134 15.92 17.40 -3.98
CA ALA A 134 16.22 18.07 -5.25
C ALA A 134 16.27 19.61 -5.09
N ALA A 135 15.35 20.18 -4.31
CA ALA A 135 15.34 21.60 -3.98
C ALA A 135 16.56 21.99 -3.13
N ALA A 136 16.87 21.21 -2.10
CA ALA A 136 18.00 21.44 -1.21
C ALA A 136 19.35 21.37 -1.94
N LEU A 137 19.50 20.42 -2.86
CA LEU A 137 20.70 20.26 -3.70
C LEU A 137 20.87 21.38 -4.75
N SER A 138 19.77 22.04 -5.11
CA SER A 138 19.79 23.20 -6.00
C SER A 138 20.09 24.52 -5.29
N ALA A 139 20.10 24.54 -3.95
CA ALA A 139 20.35 25.75 -3.16
C ALA A 139 21.85 26.07 -3.06
N PRO A 140 22.24 27.36 -2.98
CA PRO A 140 23.62 27.76 -2.71
C PRO A 140 24.15 27.14 -1.43
N GLY A 141 25.36 26.57 -1.45
CA GLY A 141 25.98 25.96 -0.27
C GLY A 141 25.61 24.49 0.01
N ALA A 142 24.83 23.83 -0.87
CA ALA A 142 24.40 22.43 -0.69
C ALA A 142 25.54 21.42 -0.45
N HIS A 143 26.75 21.71 -0.92
CA HIS A 143 27.94 20.87 -0.75
C HIS A 143 28.30 20.62 0.73
N VAL A 144 27.95 21.54 1.64
CA VAL A 144 28.27 21.44 3.08
C VAL A 144 27.51 20.29 3.76
N HIS A 145 26.34 19.90 3.24
CA HIS A 145 25.49 18.86 3.83
C HIS A 145 25.52 17.54 3.05
N ARG A 146 26.41 17.39 2.06
CA ARG A 146 26.50 16.22 1.18
C ARG A 146 26.61 14.90 1.95
N ALA A 147 27.42 14.84 3.01
CA ALA A 147 27.56 13.64 3.83
C ALA A 147 26.28 13.30 4.61
N ARG A 148 25.53 14.33 5.06
CA ARG A 148 24.30 14.18 5.85
C ARG A 148 23.16 13.60 5.01
N TRP A 149 23.07 13.96 3.73
CA TRP A 149 21.95 13.56 2.88
C TRP A 149 22.22 12.34 2.01
N LYS A 150 23.45 11.80 2.01
CA LYS A 150 23.79 10.62 1.20
C LYS A 150 22.90 9.41 1.50
N ASN A 151 22.71 9.08 2.79
CA ASN A 151 21.87 7.94 3.19
C ASN A 151 20.39 8.17 2.85
N LEU A 152 19.92 9.41 3.00
CA LEU A 152 18.55 9.78 2.61
C LEU A 152 18.36 9.63 1.10
N ALA A 153 19.29 10.16 0.30
CA ALA A 153 19.28 10.05 -1.16
C ALA A 153 19.26 8.57 -1.57
N HIS A 154 20.17 7.77 -1.01
CA HIS A 154 20.22 6.33 -1.25
C HIS A 154 18.89 5.66 -0.96
N ASN A 155 18.30 5.89 0.21
CA ASN A 155 17.05 5.24 0.59
C ASN A 155 15.87 5.66 -0.29
N LEU A 156 15.76 6.96 -0.56
CA LEU A 156 14.70 7.50 -1.41
C LEU A 156 14.83 6.97 -2.84
N LEU A 157 16.03 6.97 -3.43
CA LEU A 157 16.27 6.47 -4.78
C LEU A 157 16.02 4.97 -4.88
N ARG A 158 16.47 4.18 -3.90
CA ARG A 158 16.26 2.73 -3.86
C ARG A 158 14.77 2.35 -3.73
N TYR A 159 13.96 3.20 -3.11
CA TYR A 159 12.51 3.01 -3.06
C TYR A 159 11.81 3.19 -4.41
N HIS A 160 12.43 3.93 -5.34
CA HIS A 160 11.93 4.10 -6.71
C HIS A 160 12.34 2.99 -7.66
N ILE A 161 13.19 2.06 -7.21
CA ILE A 161 13.71 0.96 -8.03
C ILE A 161 13.02 -0.32 -7.59
N VAL A 162 12.49 -1.08 -8.55
CA VAL A 162 12.05 -2.46 -8.35
C VAL A 162 13.16 -3.38 -8.89
N PRO A 163 13.64 -4.37 -8.11
CA PRO A 163 14.76 -5.24 -8.49
C PRO A 163 14.31 -6.38 -9.45
N SER A 164 13.49 -6.03 -10.43
CA SER A 164 13.03 -6.91 -11.50
C SER A 164 12.54 -6.09 -12.69
N PRO A 165 12.69 -6.58 -13.93
CA PRO A 165 12.17 -5.91 -15.12
C PRO A 165 10.66 -6.11 -15.19
N ALA A 166 9.90 -5.02 -15.16
CA ALA A 166 8.45 -5.05 -15.06
C ALA A 166 7.80 -4.09 -16.07
N PRO A 167 7.29 -4.59 -17.21
CA PRO A 167 6.43 -3.78 -18.08
C PRO A 167 5.13 -3.40 -17.35
N LEU A 168 4.41 -2.41 -17.86
CA LEU A 168 3.13 -1.97 -17.26
C LEU A 168 2.12 -3.11 -17.09
N SER A 169 2.11 -4.07 -18.01
CA SER A 169 1.27 -5.27 -17.92
C SER A 169 1.58 -6.13 -16.69
N ALA A 170 2.86 -6.29 -16.36
CA ALA A 170 3.30 -7.03 -15.19
C ALA A 170 3.00 -6.24 -13.91
N ILE A 171 3.21 -4.92 -13.93
CA ILE A 171 2.90 -4.04 -12.79
C ILE A 171 1.40 -4.09 -12.48
N ALA A 172 0.54 -3.89 -13.48
CA ALA A 172 -0.93 -3.85 -13.33
C ALA A 172 -1.53 -5.15 -12.80
N ARG A 173 -0.84 -6.29 -12.98
CA ARG A 173 -1.28 -7.59 -12.46
C ARG A 173 -0.96 -7.78 -10.98
N ASN A 174 -0.18 -6.92 -10.35
CA ASN A 174 0.21 -7.07 -8.94
C ASN A 174 -0.40 -5.93 -8.11
N SER A 175 -0.82 -6.21 -6.88
CA SER A 175 -1.25 -5.15 -5.95
C SER A 175 -0.08 -4.47 -5.25
N THR A 176 1.06 -5.15 -5.13
CA THR A 176 2.28 -4.60 -4.55
C THR A 176 3.53 -5.13 -5.24
N LEU A 177 4.62 -4.36 -5.25
CA LEU A 177 5.92 -4.77 -5.78
C LEU A 177 7.03 -4.51 -4.76
N PRO A 178 8.05 -5.38 -4.66
CA PRO A 178 9.23 -5.11 -3.83
C PRO A 178 10.08 -4.00 -4.44
N THR A 179 10.73 -3.20 -3.60
CA THR A 179 11.70 -2.17 -4.03
C THR A 179 13.13 -2.61 -3.73
N ALA A 180 14.11 -1.88 -4.26
CA ALA A 180 15.52 -2.09 -3.94
C ALA A 180 15.91 -1.46 -2.58
N LEU A 181 14.98 -0.78 -1.90
CA LEU A 181 15.21 -0.25 -0.57
C LEU A 181 15.32 -1.40 0.42
N LYS A 182 16.52 -1.52 1.01
CA LYS A 182 16.81 -2.52 2.04
C LYS A 182 15.90 -2.29 3.26
N PRO A 183 15.47 -3.37 3.94
CA PRO A 183 14.74 -3.25 5.20
C PRO A 183 15.65 -2.59 6.24
N PHE A 184 15.17 -1.54 6.91
CA PHE A 184 15.83 -0.95 8.07
C PHE A 184 15.75 -1.99 9.22
N ASP A 185 16.87 -2.64 9.53
CA ASP A 185 17.29 -3.19 10.84
C ASP A 185 16.30 -3.79 11.87
N GLY A 186 15.10 -4.27 11.51
CA GLY A 186 14.45 -5.29 12.33
C GLY A 186 12.95 -5.54 12.16
N SER A 187 12.24 -4.77 11.34
CA SER A 187 10.77 -4.83 11.28
C SER A 187 10.16 -5.64 10.14
N GLY A 188 10.96 -6.40 9.37
CA GLY A 188 10.50 -6.89 8.08
C GLY A 188 10.98 -8.27 7.65
N ALA A 189 11.60 -9.09 8.50
CA ALA A 189 12.07 -10.45 8.14
C ALA A 189 12.96 -10.52 6.86
N GLY A 190 13.69 -9.44 6.53
CA GLY A 190 14.47 -9.37 5.28
C GLY A 190 13.65 -9.02 4.03
N ILE A 191 12.36 -8.70 4.18
CA ILE A 191 11.45 -8.39 3.08
C ILE A 191 11.63 -6.93 2.68
N ALA A 192 11.94 -6.73 1.41
CA ALA A 192 12.07 -5.41 0.81
C ALA A 192 10.84 -4.52 1.04
N ARG A 193 11.06 -3.22 1.24
CA ARG A 193 9.95 -2.25 1.30
C ARG A 193 9.16 -2.35 0.00
N ARG A 194 7.83 -2.29 0.09
CA ARG A 194 6.95 -2.49 -1.06
C ARG A 194 6.22 -1.21 -1.44
N ILE A 195 6.02 -1.05 -2.73
CA ILE A 195 5.10 -0.05 -3.28
C ILE A 195 3.73 -0.69 -3.49
N HIS A 196 2.67 0.09 -3.31
CA HIS A 196 1.32 -0.30 -3.71
C HIS A 196 1.10 0.06 -5.18
N VAL A 197 0.34 -0.78 -5.88
CA VAL A 197 -0.03 -0.57 -7.28
C VAL A 197 -1.54 -0.60 -7.38
N GLU A 198 -2.09 0.49 -7.90
CA GLU A 198 -3.49 0.61 -8.23
C GLU A 198 -3.67 0.86 -9.71
N HIS A 199 -4.73 0.28 -10.27
CA HIS A 199 -5.12 0.51 -11.64
C HIS A 199 -6.56 1.05 -11.68
N SER A 200 -6.72 2.22 -12.27
CA SER A 200 -8.02 2.82 -12.52
C SER A 200 -8.65 2.17 -13.76
N LEU A 201 -9.80 1.53 -13.56
CA LEU A 201 -10.61 0.92 -14.62
C LEU A 201 -11.67 1.87 -15.19
N VAL A 202 -11.52 3.18 -14.98
CA VAL A 202 -12.45 4.18 -15.52
C VAL A 202 -12.46 4.09 -17.06
N PRO A 203 -13.62 3.83 -17.68
CA PRO A 203 -13.73 3.78 -19.14
C PRO A 203 -13.17 5.07 -19.76
N LEU A 204 -12.33 4.93 -20.78
CA LEU A 204 -11.70 6.02 -21.57
C LEU A 204 -10.53 6.79 -20.88
N ARG A 205 -10.22 6.56 -19.60
CA ARG A 205 -9.04 7.15 -18.93
C ARG A 205 -8.37 6.18 -17.94
N PRO A 206 -7.86 5.05 -18.42
CA PRO A 206 -7.11 4.17 -17.55
C PRO A 206 -5.84 4.86 -17.03
N ALA A 207 -5.50 4.57 -15.78
CA ALA A 207 -4.30 5.10 -15.16
C ALA A 207 -3.71 4.03 -14.24
N LEU A 208 -2.39 3.87 -14.27
CA LEU A 208 -1.66 3.11 -13.28
C LEU A 208 -1.12 4.11 -12.26
N ARG A 209 -1.41 3.88 -10.99
CA ARG A 209 -0.92 4.67 -9.87
C ARG A 209 -0.06 3.81 -8.97
N VAL A 210 1.03 4.39 -8.50
CA VAL A 210 1.94 3.80 -7.53
C VAL A 210 1.76 4.56 -6.21
N ASN A 211 1.68 3.80 -5.11
CA ASN A 211 1.36 4.31 -3.78
C ASN A 211 0.12 5.21 -3.77
N TRP A 212 -0.93 4.87 -4.53
CA TRP A 212 -2.20 5.63 -4.58
C TRP A 212 -2.18 7.01 -5.24
N TRP A 213 -1.07 7.76 -5.17
CA TRP A 213 -1.01 9.14 -5.67
C TRP A 213 -0.21 9.26 -6.97
N ALA A 214 0.96 8.63 -7.07
CA ALA A 214 1.86 8.82 -8.20
C ALA A 214 1.38 8.12 -9.47
N LYS A 215 0.91 8.87 -10.46
CA LYS A 215 0.46 8.33 -11.73
C LYS A 215 1.64 8.08 -12.65
N VAL A 216 1.66 6.90 -13.27
CA VAL A 216 2.55 6.64 -14.40
C VAL A 216 2.04 7.39 -15.62
N VAL A 217 2.84 8.33 -16.13
CA VAL A 217 2.50 9.18 -17.28
C VAL A 217 3.12 8.70 -18.59
N SER A 218 4.25 7.99 -18.52
CA SER A 218 4.91 7.38 -19.67
C SER A 218 5.72 6.16 -19.24
N SER A 219 6.00 5.28 -20.19
CA SER A 219 6.78 4.06 -19.98
C SER A 219 7.63 3.78 -21.21
N ALA A 220 8.91 3.46 -20.98
CA ALA A 220 9.84 3.11 -22.04
C ALA A 220 10.73 1.93 -21.63
N PRO A 221 11.03 0.99 -22.54
CA PRO A 221 12.03 -0.04 -22.31
C PRO A 221 13.44 0.55 -22.35
N ALA A 222 14.38 -0.01 -21.61
CA ALA A 222 15.81 0.27 -21.64
C ALA A 222 16.59 -1.04 -21.77
N THR A 223 17.90 -0.96 -22.03
CA THR A 223 18.77 -2.15 -22.15
C THR A 223 18.71 -3.02 -20.89
N ASN A 224 18.66 -2.39 -19.72
CA ASN A 224 18.65 -3.02 -18.40
C ASN A 224 17.27 -3.00 -17.71
N GLY A 225 16.18 -2.95 -18.49
CA GLY A 225 14.81 -3.13 -18.01
C GLY A 225 13.83 -2.04 -18.42
N TYR A 226 13.15 -1.39 -17.46
CA TYR A 226 12.07 -0.43 -17.76
C TYR A 226 12.20 0.89 -17.00
N LEU A 227 11.88 1.99 -17.68
CA LEU A 227 11.76 3.34 -17.13
C LEU A 227 10.29 3.76 -17.18
N HIS A 228 9.67 3.96 -16.01
CA HIS A 228 8.30 4.47 -15.88
C HIS A 228 8.34 5.88 -15.28
N THR A 229 7.87 6.85 -16.04
CA THR A 229 7.83 8.25 -15.60
C THR A 229 6.63 8.47 -14.68
N LEU A 230 6.86 9.11 -13.53
CA LEU A 230 5.81 9.49 -12.59
C LEU A 230 5.55 11.00 -12.64
N ASP A 231 4.28 11.39 -12.46
CA ASP A 231 3.89 12.78 -12.22
C ASP A 231 4.17 13.26 -10.78
N GLN A 232 4.56 12.33 -9.90
CA GLN A 232 4.76 12.55 -8.47
C GLN A 232 5.83 11.57 -7.93
N ALA A 233 6.69 12.02 -7.02
CA ALA A 233 7.82 11.23 -6.52
C ALA A 233 7.44 10.32 -5.35
N LEU A 234 7.71 9.01 -5.40
CA LEU A 234 7.34 8.07 -4.34
C LEU A 234 7.93 8.45 -2.98
N VAL A 235 7.13 8.24 -1.95
CA VAL A 235 7.50 8.47 -0.55
C VAL A 235 7.42 7.12 0.16
N PRO A 236 8.51 6.65 0.80
CA PRO A 236 8.47 5.46 1.63
C PRO A 236 7.38 5.61 2.70
N PRO A 237 6.58 4.55 2.95
CA PRO A 237 5.50 4.64 3.93
C PRO A 237 6.06 4.80 5.34
N SER A 238 5.22 5.33 6.22
CA SER A 238 5.40 5.47 7.67
C SER A 238 5.01 4.18 8.40
N SER A 239 5.08 4.15 9.74
CA SER A 239 4.67 2.95 10.50
C SER A 239 3.19 2.64 10.37
N VAL A 240 2.78 1.42 10.72
CA VAL A 240 1.37 0.98 10.65
C VAL A 240 0.48 1.97 11.42
N PHE A 241 0.90 2.38 12.63
CA PHE A 241 0.15 3.36 13.41
C PHE A 241 0.05 4.73 12.72
N GLU A 242 1.18 5.25 12.23
CA GLU A 242 1.22 6.56 11.58
C GLU A 242 0.39 6.59 10.30
N GLU A 243 0.47 5.56 9.46
CA GLU A 243 -0.36 5.42 8.26
C GLU A 243 -1.85 5.46 8.61
N MET A 244 -2.27 4.73 9.65
CA MET A 244 -3.66 4.78 10.14
C MET A 244 -4.04 6.16 10.70
N PHE A 245 -3.11 6.83 11.39
CA PHE A 245 -3.32 8.17 11.95
C PHE A 245 -3.52 9.23 10.87
N LEU A 246 -2.78 9.12 9.77
CA LEU A 246 -2.87 9.98 8.61
C LEU A 246 -4.25 9.92 7.92
N VAL A 247 -4.90 8.74 7.91
CA VAL A 247 -6.27 8.57 7.37
C VAL A 247 -7.36 8.66 8.44
N SER A 248 -7.20 9.57 9.40
CA SER A 248 -8.12 9.81 10.52
C SER A 248 -9.60 9.93 10.13
N ARG A 249 -9.92 10.42 8.91
CA ARG A 249 -11.30 10.45 8.39
C ARG A 249 -12.00 9.08 8.50
N TYR A 250 -11.25 8.00 8.35
CA TYR A 250 -11.75 6.63 8.36
C TYR A 250 -11.31 5.82 9.58
N LEU A 251 -10.20 6.19 10.23
CA LEU A 251 -9.59 5.39 11.30
C LEU A 251 -9.40 6.15 12.63
N SER A 252 -9.98 7.33 12.80
CA SER A 252 -9.87 8.11 14.04
C SER A 252 -10.29 7.33 15.29
N THR A 253 -11.35 6.51 15.22
CA THR A 253 -11.77 5.68 16.36
C THR A 253 -10.74 4.60 16.67
N THR A 254 -10.16 3.95 15.65
CA THR A 254 -9.12 2.93 15.80
C THR A 254 -7.84 3.50 16.40
N THR A 255 -7.35 4.64 15.90
CA THR A 255 -6.12 5.26 16.40
C THR A 255 -6.31 5.79 17.83
N THR A 256 -7.49 6.34 18.14
CA THR A 256 -7.87 6.71 19.51
C THR A 256 -7.92 5.50 20.44
N ALA A 257 -8.49 4.37 19.97
CA ALA A 257 -8.55 3.13 20.73
C ALA A 257 -7.15 2.58 21.05
N ILE A 258 -6.25 2.56 20.07
CA ILE A 258 -4.85 2.13 20.23
C ILE A 258 -4.14 2.99 21.28
N GLN A 259 -4.24 4.32 21.15
CA GLN A 259 -3.64 5.26 22.10
C GLN A 259 -4.20 5.07 23.52
N ARG A 260 -5.52 4.88 23.66
CA ARG A 260 -6.18 4.66 24.95
C ARG A 260 -5.75 3.34 25.61
N ALA A 261 -5.65 2.28 24.82
CA ALA A 261 -5.23 0.97 25.30
C ALA A 261 -3.73 0.92 25.66
N GLY A 262 -2.95 1.94 25.27
CA GLY A 262 -1.50 1.93 25.39
C GLY A 262 -0.92 0.72 24.66
N LEU A 263 -1.40 0.47 23.44
CA LEU A 263 -0.86 -0.55 22.56
C LEU A 263 0.18 0.11 21.66
N ASP A 264 1.39 -0.43 21.69
CA ASP A 264 2.45 -0.01 20.79
C ASP A 264 2.33 -0.78 19.47
N LEU A 265 2.23 -0.04 18.36
CA LEU A 265 2.27 -0.57 16.99
C LEU A 265 3.35 0.14 16.16
N GLY A 266 4.44 0.55 16.81
CA GLY A 266 5.60 1.19 16.23
C GLY A 266 5.47 2.69 16.10
N TRP A 267 5.20 3.38 17.20
CA TRP A 267 5.22 4.85 17.29
C TRP A 267 6.51 5.38 17.94
N GLU A 268 7.43 4.51 18.36
CA GLU A 268 8.75 4.91 18.86
C GLU A 268 9.74 5.00 17.68
N ASP A 269 10.41 6.14 17.55
CA ASP A 269 11.49 6.34 16.57
C ASP A 269 12.73 5.54 17.03
N GLY A 270 12.73 4.22 16.83
CA GLY A 270 13.81 3.31 17.20
C GLY A 270 14.08 2.26 16.12
N GLU A 271 15.34 1.82 16.03
CA GLU A 271 15.70 0.65 15.20
C GLU A 271 14.95 -0.60 15.70
N GLY A 272 14.39 -1.39 14.78
CA GLY A 272 13.87 -2.72 15.09
C GLY A 272 12.44 -2.86 15.62
N GLU A 273 11.48 -2.02 15.20
CA GLU A 273 10.04 -2.22 15.49
C GLU A 273 9.55 -3.62 15.07
N PRO A 274 8.74 -4.36 15.85
CA PRO A 274 8.34 -5.71 15.47
C PRO A 274 7.42 -5.69 14.24
N LEU A 275 7.68 -6.61 13.31
CA LEU A 275 6.82 -6.85 12.15
C LEU A 275 5.39 -7.10 12.61
N VAL A 276 4.41 -6.41 12.01
CA VAL A 276 2.99 -6.61 12.32
C VAL A 276 2.11 -6.37 11.10
N THR A 277 1.08 -7.22 10.94
CA THR A 277 -0.06 -6.89 10.09
C THR A 277 -1.25 -6.46 10.94
N ALA A 278 -1.82 -5.28 10.68
CA ALA A 278 -3.01 -4.80 11.38
C ALA A 278 -4.27 -4.89 10.50
N PHE A 279 -5.38 -5.34 11.09
CA PHE A 279 -6.71 -5.36 10.49
C PHE A 279 -7.55 -4.25 11.13
N ALA A 280 -7.41 -3.02 10.62
CA ALA A 280 -7.93 -1.81 11.24
C ALA A 280 -9.44 -1.65 11.01
N PRO A 281 -10.29 -1.68 12.05
CA PRO A 281 -11.71 -1.38 11.86
C PRO A 281 -11.93 0.07 11.46
N SER A 282 -12.81 0.33 10.50
CA SER A 282 -13.19 1.69 10.12
C SER A 282 -14.02 2.38 11.20
N ASN A 283 -14.15 3.70 11.14
CA ASN A 283 -15.04 4.47 11.99
C ASN A 283 -16.49 3.93 11.91
N ASP A 284 -16.92 3.51 10.71
CA ASP A 284 -18.23 2.87 10.50
C ASP A 284 -18.32 1.51 11.21
N ALA A 285 -17.24 0.72 11.21
CA ALA A 285 -17.17 -0.55 11.93
C ALA A 285 -17.37 -0.38 13.44
N TRP A 286 -16.74 0.65 14.03
CA TRP A 286 -16.93 1.00 15.44
C TRP A 286 -18.33 1.54 15.74
N ASN A 287 -18.88 2.37 14.85
CA ASN A 287 -20.22 2.91 14.98
C ASN A 287 -21.32 1.84 14.87
N ALA A 288 -21.02 0.71 14.22
CA ALA A 288 -21.93 -0.42 14.10
C ALA A 288 -22.00 -1.32 15.35
N LEU A 289 -21.14 -1.10 16.35
CA LEU A 289 -21.23 -1.81 17.64
C LEU A 289 -22.47 -1.35 18.42
N PRO A 290 -23.06 -2.20 19.28
CA PRO A 290 -24.03 -1.76 20.28
C PRO A 290 -23.49 -0.57 21.08
N ALA A 291 -24.33 0.44 21.31
CA ALA A 291 -23.90 1.69 21.93
C ALA A 291 -23.31 1.46 23.34
N ASP A 292 -23.94 0.57 24.12
CA ASP A 292 -23.48 0.19 25.45
C ASP A 292 -22.12 -0.52 25.42
N LEU A 293 -21.87 -1.39 24.43
CA LEU A 293 -20.55 -2.00 24.19
C LEU A 293 -19.50 -0.94 23.87
N HIS A 294 -19.81 -0.03 22.94
CA HIS A 294 -18.89 1.04 22.55
C HIS A 294 -18.50 1.88 23.78
N TYR A 295 -19.48 2.32 24.59
CA TYR A 295 -19.19 3.04 25.83
C TYR A 295 -18.40 2.19 26.83
N PHE A 296 -18.71 0.91 26.96
CA PHE A 296 -17.99 -0.01 27.84
C PHE A 296 -16.51 -0.12 27.45
N LEU A 297 -16.21 -0.39 26.18
CA LEU A 297 -14.84 -0.54 25.65
C LEU A 297 -13.98 0.71 25.91
N PHE A 298 -14.56 1.90 25.76
CA PHE A 298 -13.90 3.17 26.04
C PHE A 298 -14.02 3.63 27.50
N SER A 299 -14.61 2.84 28.40
CA SER A 299 -14.59 3.13 29.83
C SER A 299 -13.28 2.69 30.49
N ARG A 300 -13.05 3.10 31.74
CA ARG A 300 -11.92 2.59 32.53
C ARG A 300 -12.03 1.08 32.78
N LYS A 301 -13.25 0.55 32.92
CA LYS A 301 -13.51 -0.87 33.19
C LYS A 301 -13.26 -1.73 31.93
N GLY A 302 -13.70 -1.28 30.77
CA GLY A 302 -13.54 -2.02 29.51
C GLY A 302 -12.16 -1.90 28.86
N ASN A 303 -11.23 -1.10 29.39
CA ASN A 303 -9.92 -0.91 28.78
C ASN A 303 -9.13 -2.22 28.61
N LYS A 304 -9.30 -3.19 29.52
CA LYS A 304 -8.71 -4.53 29.38
C LYS A 304 -9.26 -5.26 28.15
N ALA A 305 -10.59 -5.25 27.99
CA ALA A 305 -11.27 -5.82 26.83
C ALA A 305 -10.88 -5.10 25.54
N LEU A 306 -10.82 -3.75 25.55
CA LEU A 306 -10.36 -2.96 24.42
C LEU A 306 -8.94 -3.32 24.00
N LYS A 307 -8.00 -3.42 24.95
CA LYS A 307 -6.61 -3.80 24.65
C LYS A 307 -6.50 -5.19 24.05
N LYS A 308 -7.22 -6.18 24.60
CA LYS A 308 -7.23 -7.55 24.03
C LYS A 308 -7.91 -7.57 22.65
N LEU A 309 -8.99 -6.82 22.48
CA LEU A 309 -9.69 -6.69 21.20
C LEU A 309 -8.79 -6.10 20.12
N LEU A 310 -8.03 -5.05 20.41
CA LEU A 310 -7.10 -4.47 19.44
C LEU A 310 -5.97 -5.44 19.08
N LYS A 311 -5.47 -6.21 20.05
CA LYS A 311 -4.50 -7.29 19.82
C LYS A 311 -5.07 -8.40 18.93
N TYR A 312 -6.36 -8.73 19.07
CA TYR A 312 -7.04 -9.68 18.18
C TYR A 312 -7.12 -9.17 16.73
N HIS A 313 -7.04 -7.86 16.52
CA HIS A 313 -6.99 -7.23 15.20
C HIS A 313 -5.57 -7.12 14.64
N THR A 314 -4.57 -7.75 15.24
CA THR A 314 -3.20 -7.75 14.72
C THR A 314 -2.68 -9.18 14.56
N ALA A 315 -1.76 -9.36 13.62
CA ALA A 315 -0.94 -10.55 13.47
C ALA A 315 0.55 -10.16 13.61
N PRO A 316 1.10 -10.22 14.83
CA PRO A 316 2.52 -9.95 15.06
C PRO A 316 3.42 -10.98 14.36
N GLY A 317 4.60 -10.56 13.93
CA GLY A 317 5.57 -11.41 13.24
C GLY A 317 5.21 -11.76 11.78
N VAL A 318 4.09 -11.27 11.27
CA VAL A 318 3.56 -11.62 9.95
C VAL A 318 3.48 -10.40 9.06
N LEU A 319 4.03 -10.50 7.85
CA LEU A 319 3.71 -9.60 6.73
C LEU A 319 2.66 -10.29 5.87
N LEU A 320 1.43 -9.81 5.91
CA LEU A 320 0.37 -10.27 5.03
C LEU A 320 -0.06 -9.16 4.08
N LEU A 321 0.31 -9.35 2.82
CA LEU A 321 -0.20 -8.66 1.65
C LEU A 321 -0.69 -9.73 0.68
N SER A 322 -1.57 -9.38 -0.25
CA SER A 322 -2.16 -10.38 -1.14
C SER A 322 -1.12 -11.12 -2.00
N GLU A 323 -0.09 -10.42 -2.46
CA GLU A 323 1.00 -11.02 -3.27
C GLU A 323 2.10 -11.69 -2.42
N VAL A 324 2.17 -11.38 -1.11
CA VAL A 324 3.24 -11.89 -0.24
C VAL A 324 2.72 -12.16 1.17
N VAL A 325 2.93 -13.40 1.61
CA VAL A 325 2.72 -13.83 2.99
C VAL A 325 4.07 -14.28 3.51
N ALA A 326 4.54 -13.68 4.60
CA ALA A 326 5.78 -14.05 5.26
C ALA A 326 5.59 -14.09 6.77
N GLY A 327 6.25 -15.04 7.43
CA GLY A 327 6.00 -15.36 8.84
C GLY A 327 4.79 -16.28 9.06
N ALA A 328 4.11 -16.71 7.99
CA ALA A 328 2.99 -17.65 8.04
C ALA A 328 2.93 -18.51 6.77
N GLU A 329 2.25 -19.66 6.85
CA GLU A 329 2.01 -20.54 5.71
C GLU A 329 0.70 -20.19 5.02
N ALA A 330 0.73 -20.16 3.69
CA ALA A 330 -0.46 -19.90 2.87
C ALA A 330 -0.79 -21.15 2.05
N GLU A 331 -1.97 -21.72 2.29
CA GLU A 331 -2.49 -22.86 1.55
C GLU A 331 -3.30 -22.38 0.33
N GLY A 332 -3.11 -23.03 -0.82
CA GLY A 332 -3.89 -22.77 -2.03
C GLY A 332 -3.05 -22.68 -3.29
N GLU A 333 -3.68 -22.92 -4.43
CA GLU A 333 -3.00 -22.96 -5.72
C GLU A 333 -2.96 -21.59 -6.39
N VAL A 334 -1.80 -21.24 -6.95
CA VAL A 334 -1.68 -20.14 -7.92
C VAL A 334 -1.81 -20.72 -9.31
N LYS A 335 -2.81 -20.25 -10.05
CA LYS A 335 -3.05 -20.68 -11.43
C LYS A 335 -2.01 -20.07 -12.36
N ALA A 336 -1.83 -20.70 -13.53
CA ALA A 336 -0.88 -20.24 -14.55
C ALA A 336 -1.12 -18.78 -15.02
N ASP A 337 -2.35 -18.27 -14.87
CA ASP A 337 -2.71 -16.89 -15.22
C ASP A 337 -2.45 -15.87 -14.09
N GLY A 338 -1.86 -16.30 -12.98
CA GLY A 338 -1.56 -15.47 -11.81
C GLY A 338 -2.76 -15.23 -10.88
N THR A 339 -3.93 -15.83 -11.15
CA THR A 339 -5.05 -15.82 -10.20
C THR A 339 -4.84 -16.86 -9.10
N PHE A 340 -5.39 -16.60 -7.92
CA PHE A 340 -5.24 -17.52 -6.79
C PHE A 340 -6.39 -17.36 -5.80
N LYS A 341 -6.60 -18.40 -5.01
CA LYS A 341 -7.35 -18.34 -3.76
C LYS A 341 -6.51 -19.04 -2.70
N ARG A 342 -6.06 -18.29 -1.71
CA ARG A 342 -5.25 -18.76 -0.61
C ARG A 342 -5.96 -18.58 0.71
N VAL A 343 -5.72 -19.50 1.64
CA VAL A 343 -6.14 -19.41 3.03
C VAL A 343 -4.89 -19.41 3.89
N VAL A 344 -4.85 -18.50 4.86
CA VAL A 344 -3.74 -18.31 5.78
C VAL A 344 -4.33 -18.35 7.18
N GLU A 345 -3.85 -19.27 8.01
CA GLU A 345 -4.17 -19.31 9.43
C GLU A 345 -3.09 -18.52 10.19
N LEU A 346 -3.50 -17.55 10.99
CA LEU A 346 -2.61 -16.63 11.71
C LEU A 346 -2.91 -16.63 13.20
N GLU A 347 -1.87 -16.63 14.02
CA GLU A 347 -2.03 -16.29 15.44
C GLU A 347 -2.15 -14.78 15.59
N SER A 348 -3.23 -14.32 16.21
CA SER A 348 -3.41 -12.89 16.51
C SER A 348 -2.52 -12.45 17.68
N GLY A 349 -2.36 -11.14 17.86
CA GLY A 349 -1.63 -10.59 19.01
C GLY A 349 -2.26 -10.87 20.38
N SER A 350 -3.47 -11.41 20.41
CA SER A 350 -4.15 -11.89 21.63
C SER A 350 -4.07 -13.40 21.82
N GLY A 351 -3.45 -14.13 20.89
CA GLY A 351 -3.22 -15.59 20.95
C GLY A 351 -4.31 -16.43 20.28
N GLU A 352 -5.44 -15.84 19.89
CA GLU A 352 -6.48 -16.54 19.13
C GLU A 352 -6.18 -16.59 17.63
N GLN A 353 -6.70 -17.61 16.95
CA GLN A 353 -6.50 -17.79 15.51
C GLN A 353 -7.38 -16.86 14.67
N LEU A 354 -6.82 -16.37 13.56
CA LEU A 354 -7.47 -15.64 12.50
C LEU A 354 -7.34 -16.41 11.20
N GLN A 355 -8.46 -16.67 10.54
CA GLN A 355 -8.47 -17.22 9.19
C GLN A 355 -8.53 -16.07 8.18
N VAL A 356 -7.50 -15.94 7.36
CA VAL A 356 -7.43 -14.93 6.29
C VAL A 356 -7.57 -15.61 4.93
N THR A 357 -8.57 -15.21 4.16
CA THR A 357 -8.74 -15.62 2.76
C THR A 357 -8.26 -14.52 1.83
N LEU A 358 -7.28 -14.84 1.00
CA LEU A 358 -6.76 -13.99 -0.08
C LEU A 358 -7.27 -14.52 -1.41
N GLU A 359 -7.95 -13.69 -2.19
CA GLU A 359 -8.50 -14.10 -3.49
C GLU A 359 -8.18 -13.06 -4.55
N LYS A 360 -7.53 -13.51 -5.62
CA LYS A 360 -7.24 -12.73 -6.82
C LYS A 360 -7.92 -13.40 -8.00
N ALA A 361 -8.91 -12.73 -8.56
CA ALA A 361 -9.73 -13.25 -9.65
C ALA A 361 -9.67 -12.34 -10.87
N ARG A 362 -9.89 -12.91 -12.07
CA ARG A 362 -10.04 -12.09 -13.29
C ARG A 362 -11.28 -11.21 -13.17
N LEU A 363 -11.15 -9.96 -13.59
CA LEU A 363 -12.29 -9.05 -13.67
C LEU A 363 -12.89 -9.11 -15.07
N LEU A 364 -13.90 -9.95 -15.25
CA LEU A 364 -14.61 -10.07 -16.52
C LEU A 364 -15.53 -8.84 -16.76
N PRO A 365 -15.69 -8.39 -18.03
CA PRO A 365 -15.09 -8.89 -19.28
C PRO A 365 -13.73 -8.24 -19.64
N ILE A 366 -13.08 -7.53 -18.72
CA ILE A 366 -11.87 -6.75 -19.03
C ILE A 366 -10.65 -7.69 -19.08
N ASN A 367 -10.16 -7.97 -20.30
CA ASN A 367 -8.99 -8.83 -20.49
C ASN A 367 -7.76 -8.30 -19.74
N GLY A 368 -7.12 -9.21 -19.00
CA GLY A 368 -5.96 -8.94 -18.17
C GLY A 368 -6.27 -8.38 -16.79
N ALA A 369 -7.38 -7.65 -16.62
CA ALA A 369 -7.69 -7.02 -15.33
C ALA A 369 -7.93 -8.07 -14.24
N VAL A 370 -7.37 -7.83 -13.06
CA VAL A 370 -7.51 -8.68 -11.88
C VAL A 370 -8.08 -7.87 -10.74
N LYS A 371 -8.91 -8.53 -9.93
CA LYS A 371 -9.43 -7.98 -8.69
C LYS A 371 -8.94 -8.82 -7.54
N THR A 372 -8.33 -8.16 -6.58
CA THR A 372 -7.85 -8.76 -5.35
C THR A 372 -8.82 -8.45 -4.20
N SER A 373 -9.05 -9.42 -3.33
CA SER A 373 -9.86 -9.26 -2.13
C SER A 373 -9.26 -10.03 -0.97
N VAL A 374 -9.38 -9.45 0.22
CA VAL A 374 -8.92 -10.04 1.48
C VAL A 374 -10.13 -10.15 2.41
N LYS A 375 -10.29 -11.28 3.08
CA LYS A 375 -11.28 -11.49 4.14
C LYS A 375 -10.60 -12.03 5.39
N ILE A 376 -10.94 -11.49 6.55
CA ILE A 376 -10.43 -11.91 7.86
C ILE A 376 -11.62 -12.44 8.66
N ASN A 377 -11.62 -13.72 9.02
CA ASN A 377 -12.75 -14.40 9.65
C ASN A 377 -14.08 -14.15 8.90
N GLY A 378 -14.02 -14.18 7.56
CA GLY A 378 -15.15 -13.87 6.69
C GLY A 378 -15.50 -12.38 6.55
N VAL A 379 -14.92 -11.48 7.35
CA VAL A 379 -15.08 -10.02 7.24
C VAL A 379 -14.22 -9.51 6.09
N LYS A 380 -14.86 -8.91 5.10
CA LYS A 380 -14.17 -8.34 3.93
C LYS A 380 -13.40 -7.08 4.33
N ALA A 381 -12.15 -6.99 3.89
CA ALA A 381 -11.37 -5.76 3.93
C ALA A 381 -11.74 -4.86 2.74
N ARG A 382 -11.86 -3.55 3.02
CA ARG A 382 -12.26 -2.52 2.08
C ARG A 382 -11.08 -1.80 1.45
N LEU A 383 -10.03 -1.58 2.24
CA LEU A 383 -8.73 -1.17 1.77
C LEU A 383 -7.76 -2.28 2.12
N ILE A 384 -7.06 -2.79 1.12
CA ILE A 384 -6.14 -3.91 1.27
C ILE A 384 -4.75 -3.51 0.83
N ASP A 385 -3.78 -4.26 1.31
CA ASP A 385 -2.40 -4.19 0.88
C ASP A 385 -1.78 -2.81 1.10
N VAL A 386 -1.90 -2.26 2.31
CA VAL A 386 -1.24 -1.00 2.67
C VAL A 386 0.12 -1.28 3.32
N PRO A 387 1.25 -1.06 2.62
CA PRO A 387 2.58 -1.28 3.18
C PRO A 387 2.93 -0.21 4.21
N ALA A 388 3.69 -0.57 5.24
CA ALA A 388 4.15 0.31 6.30
C ALA A 388 5.63 0.06 6.65
N THR A 389 6.21 0.88 7.53
CA THR A 389 7.61 0.71 7.93
C THR A 389 7.86 -0.60 8.67
N ASN A 390 6.89 -1.03 9.46
CA ASN A 390 6.92 -2.20 10.33
C ASN A 390 5.88 -3.26 9.96
N GLY A 391 5.49 -3.33 8.69
CA GLY A 391 4.65 -4.40 8.17
C GLY A 391 3.60 -3.91 7.19
N ALA A 392 2.34 -4.20 7.47
CA ALA A 392 1.23 -3.84 6.60
C ALA A 392 -0.06 -3.64 7.38
N TRP A 393 -1.07 -3.06 6.74
CA TRP A 393 -2.41 -3.05 7.30
C TRP A 393 -3.50 -3.10 6.23
N HIS A 394 -4.69 -3.51 6.68
CA HIS A 394 -5.90 -3.62 5.88
C HIS A 394 -7.05 -2.99 6.66
N MET A 395 -7.88 -2.19 6.01
CA MET A 395 -9.07 -1.62 6.63
C MET A 395 -10.25 -2.58 6.51
N ILE A 396 -10.95 -2.86 7.60
CA ILE A 396 -12.14 -3.71 7.65
C ILE A 396 -13.38 -2.91 8.07
N ASP A 397 -14.55 -3.28 7.55
CA ASP A 397 -15.81 -2.57 7.84
C ASP A 397 -16.59 -3.17 9.02
N LYS A 398 -16.02 -4.14 9.73
CA LYS A 398 -16.59 -4.70 10.97
C LYS A 398 -15.49 -4.94 11.98
N VAL A 399 -15.77 -4.65 13.25
CA VAL A 399 -14.91 -5.08 14.36
C VAL A 399 -14.99 -6.61 14.44
N LEU A 400 -13.85 -7.29 14.33
CA LEU A 400 -13.75 -8.74 14.38
C LEU A 400 -14.27 -9.25 15.72
N VAL A 401 -15.12 -10.28 15.66
CA VAL A 401 -15.61 -10.97 16.85
C VAL A 401 -14.60 -12.07 17.21
N PRO A 402 -14.02 -12.06 18.42
CA PRO A 402 -13.14 -13.14 18.86
C PRO A 402 -13.91 -14.43 19.14
N PRO A 403 -13.23 -15.60 19.10
CA PRO A 403 -13.85 -16.85 19.50
C PRO A 403 -14.09 -16.85 21.01
N ALA A 404 -15.34 -16.98 21.44
CA ALA A 404 -15.67 -17.18 22.85
C ALA A 404 -15.57 -18.67 23.22
N ARG A 405 -14.94 -19.00 24.36
CA ARG A 405 -14.89 -20.38 24.88
C ARG A 405 -16.31 -20.81 25.26
N GLY A 406 -16.81 -21.90 24.66
CA GLY A 406 -18.06 -22.56 25.07
C GLY A 406 -19.37 -21.99 24.48
N ALA A 407 -19.33 -20.86 23.81
CA ALA A 407 -20.42 -20.37 22.98
C ALA A 407 -19.83 -19.73 21.73
N SER A 408 -20.12 -20.26 20.53
CA SER A 408 -20.02 -19.39 19.36
C SER A 408 -20.88 -18.15 19.66
N PRO A 409 -20.39 -16.92 19.43
CA PRO A 409 -21.24 -15.74 19.50
C PRO A 409 -22.31 -15.87 18.42
N ARG A 410 -23.38 -16.64 18.67
CA ARG A 410 -24.45 -16.88 17.68
C ARG A 410 -25.15 -15.55 17.33
N GLY A 411 -25.10 -14.57 18.24
CA GLY A 411 -25.49 -13.18 18.04
C GLY A 411 -24.33 -12.19 17.79
N GLY A 412 -23.08 -12.63 17.65
CA GLY A 412 -21.93 -11.74 17.46
C GLY A 412 -21.75 -10.75 18.62
N TRP A 413 -21.71 -9.45 18.29
CA TRP A 413 -21.62 -8.38 19.28
C TRP A 413 -22.95 -8.10 20.02
N ALA A 414 -24.08 -8.67 19.61
CA ALA A 414 -25.37 -8.41 20.25
C ALA A 414 -25.43 -8.92 21.70
N ASP A 415 -24.76 -10.05 21.99
CA ASP A 415 -24.77 -10.70 23.30
C ASP A 415 -23.43 -10.56 24.03
N TRP A 416 -22.70 -9.46 23.76
CA TRP A 416 -21.34 -9.25 24.24
C TRP A 416 -21.20 -9.34 25.76
N GLN A 417 -22.23 -8.97 26.52
CA GLN A 417 -22.23 -8.99 27.98
C GLN A 417 -22.10 -10.42 28.54
N LEU A 418 -22.45 -11.44 27.75
CA LEU A 418 -22.40 -12.84 28.19
C LEU A 418 -21.00 -13.45 28.14
N TRP A 419 -20.07 -12.86 27.37
CA TRP A 419 -18.80 -13.52 27.07
C TRP A 419 -17.58 -12.59 27.03
N LEU A 420 -17.76 -11.28 26.83
CA LEU A 420 -16.64 -10.38 26.56
C LEU A 420 -15.69 -10.24 27.75
N ASP A 421 -16.20 -10.19 28.98
CA ASP A 421 -15.35 -10.04 30.17
C ASP A 421 -14.54 -11.31 30.45
N ASP A 422 -15.17 -12.48 30.28
CA ASP A 422 -14.52 -13.78 30.39
C ASP A 422 -13.43 -13.95 29.33
N TRP A 423 -13.73 -13.58 28.08
CA TRP A 423 -12.76 -13.60 26.99
C TRP A 423 -11.63 -12.58 27.21
N ALA A 424 -11.94 -11.37 27.63
CA ALA A 424 -10.96 -10.33 27.94
C ALA A 424 -10.05 -10.73 29.10
N SER A 425 -10.52 -11.62 29.98
CA SER A 425 -9.80 -12.11 31.13
C SER A 425 -9.10 -13.44 30.93
N SER A 426 -9.34 -14.14 29.83
CA SER A 426 -8.59 -15.35 29.49
C SER A 426 -7.14 -15.00 29.15
N ALA A 427 -6.24 -15.88 29.58
CA ALA A 427 -4.80 -15.79 29.34
C ALA A 427 -4.47 -15.77 27.85
#